data_AF-I0WKV1-F1
#
_entry.id   AF-I0WKV1-F1
#
_cell.length_a   1.000
_cell.length_b   1.000
_cell.length_c   1.000
_cell.angle_alpha   90.00
_cell.angle_beta   90.00
_cell.angle_gamma   90.00
#
_symmetry.space_group_name_H-M   'P 1'
#
loop_
_entity.id
_entity.type
_entity.pdbx_description
1 polymer ?
#
loop_
_entity_poly.entity_id
_entity_poly.type
_entity_poly.pdbx_seq_one_letter_code
_entity_poly.pdbx_strand_id
1 'polypeptide(L)'
;MVTVSELVSALDAELVRLGDKPSTMVWYRGCWRRLERFFASRGVQEFSVNLAMEWVDQACGGFFAKEQAGTLKPTDVYLFRVAQMLDDFAVHGAVLRRYSRTVDRLTTDQAGIVARFRAWLRAAGCAASTVRTYDTVSGAPPRV
;
A
#
# COMPACT_ATOMS: atom_id res chain seq x y z
N MET A 1 15.45 15.46 -5.12
CA MET A 1 15.19 14.05 -5.47
C MET A 1 16.01 13.21 -4.49
N VAL A 2 15.49 12.10 -3.99
CA VAL A 2 16.14 11.28 -2.95
C VAL A 2 16.60 9.98 -3.61
N THR A 3 17.82 9.53 -3.31
CA THR A 3 18.29 8.25 -3.83
C THR A 3 17.56 7.09 -3.16
N VAL A 4 17.43 5.95 -3.85
CA VAL A 4 16.81 4.76 -3.26
C VAL A 4 17.51 4.35 -1.97
N SER A 5 18.84 4.44 -1.92
CA SER A 5 19.62 3.98 -0.76
C SER A 5 19.47 4.91 0.46
N GLU A 6 19.44 6.22 0.25
CA GLU A 6 19.11 7.19 1.31
C GLU A 6 17.70 6.96 1.84
N LEU A 7 16.72 6.76 0.94
CA LEU A 7 15.33 6.54 1.30
C LEU A 7 15.16 5.24 2.12
N VAL A 8 15.78 4.15 1.67
CA VAL A 8 15.77 2.86 2.37
C VAL A 8 16.42 2.98 3.74
N SER A 9 17.56 3.67 3.84
CA SER A 9 18.28 3.85 5.12
C SER A 9 17.46 4.66 6.12
N ALA A 10 16.83 5.75 5.67
CA ALA A 10 15.98 6.59 6.51
C ALA A 10 14.71 5.85 6.97
N LEU A 11 14.07 5.09 6.06
CA LEU A 11 12.91 4.27 6.40
C LEU A 11 13.27 3.14 7.37
N ASP A 12 14.42 2.48 7.18
CA ASP A 12 14.91 1.44 8.09
C ASP A 12 15.09 1.98 9.51
N ALA A 13 15.76 3.13 9.65
CA ALA A 13 15.95 3.79 10.93
C ALA A 13 14.61 4.18 11.59
N GLU A 14 13.65 4.64 10.79
CA GLU A 14 12.33 5.03 11.30
C GLU A 14 11.52 3.81 11.80
N LEU A 15 11.52 2.69 11.07
CA LEU A 15 10.86 1.46 11.54
C LEU A 15 11.51 0.91 12.81
N VAL A 16 12.84 0.97 12.92
CA VAL A 16 13.56 0.63 14.15
C VAL A 16 13.15 1.54 15.30
N ARG A 17 13.06 2.86 15.07
CA ARG A 17 12.63 3.85 16.07
C ARG A 17 11.19 3.60 16.54
N LEU A 18 10.31 3.15 15.65
CA LEU A 18 8.92 2.79 15.96
C LEU A 18 8.77 1.42 16.65
N GLY A 19 9.89 0.71 16.88
CA GLY A 19 9.91 -0.55 17.64
C GLY A 19 9.52 -1.78 16.83
N ASP A 20 9.67 -1.76 15.50
CA ASP A 20 9.48 -2.97 14.69
C ASP A 20 10.49 -4.06 15.09
N LYS A 21 10.01 -5.31 15.13
CA LYS A 21 10.80 -6.43 15.63
C LYS A 21 12.01 -6.69 14.71
N PRO A 22 13.20 -7.02 15.26
CA PRO A 22 14.37 -7.35 14.45
C PRO A 22 14.13 -8.43 13.41
N SER A 23 13.33 -9.45 13.75
CA SER A 23 12.95 -10.54 12.83
C SER A 23 12.13 -10.05 11.63
N THR A 24 11.25 -9.07 11.83
CA THR A 24 10.48 -8.43 10.75
C THR A 24 11.38 -7.55 9.89
N MET A 25 12.31 -6.82 10.50
CA MET A 25 13.28 -5.98 9.79
C MET A 25 14.19 -6.77 8.84
N VAL A 26 14.60 -7.99 9.21
CA VAL A 26 15.41 -8.86 8.32
C VAL A 26 14.71 -9.08 6.98
N TRP A 27 13.39 -9.32 7.01
CA TRP A 27 12.63 -9.52 5.79
C TRP A 27 12.52 -8.25 4.95
N TYR A 28 12.18 -7.11 5.58
CA TYR A 28 12.10 -5.82 4.88
C TYR A 28 13.41 -5.43 4.21
N ARG A 29 14.54 -5.52 4.94
CA ARG A 29 15.89 -5.27 4.41
C ARG A 29 16.23 -6.17 3.23
N GLY A 30 15.81 -7.44 3.27
CA GLY A 30 15.98 -8.37 2.15
C GLY A 30 15.20 -7.95 0.90
N CYS A 31 13.97 -7.45 1.08
CA CYS A 31 13.17 -6.89 -0.01
C CYS A 31 13.79 -5.62 -0.58
N TRP A 32 14.17 -4.66 0.25
CA TRP A 32 14.79 -3.41 -0.20
C TRP A 32 16.12 -3.63 -0.91
N ARG A 33 16.97 -4.57 -0.45
CA ARG A 33 18.21 -4.92 -1.16
C ARG A 33 17.97 -5.51 -2.55
N ARG A 34 16.82 -6.16 -2.77
CA ARG A 34 16.43 -6.63 -4.12
C ARG A 34 15.93 -5.47 -4.98
N LEU A 35 15.18 -4.55 -4.39
CA LEU A 35 14.71 -3.33 -5.05
C LEU A 35 15.89 -2.43 -5.46
N GLU A 36 16.85 -2.16 -4.56
CA GLU A 36 18.06 -1.37 -4.86
C GLU A 36 18.85 -1.97 -6.04
N ARG A 37 19.03 -3.30 -6.05
CA ARG A 37 19.70 -3.99 -7.17
C ARG A 37 18.95 -3.85 -8.49
N PHE A 38 17.62 -3.85 -8.46
CA PHE A 38 16.79 -3.67 -9.64
C PHE A 38 16.87 -2.24 -10.20
N PHE A 39 16.96 -1.24 -9.32
CA PHE A 39 17.20 0.16 -9.72
C PHE A 39 18.61 0.32 -10.32
N ALA A 40 19.62 -0.24 -9.64
CA ALA A 40 20.99 -0.24 -10.11
C ALA A 40 21.15 -0.93 -11.48
N SER A 41 20.45 -2.05 -11.72
CA SER A 41 20.51 -2.74 -13.01
C SER A 41 19.90 -1.94 -14.18
N ARG A 42 19.13 -0.89 -13.89
CA ARG A 42 18.58 0.05 -14.87
C ARG A 42 19.38 1.37 -14.95
N GLY A 43 20.46 1.50 -14.18
CA GLY A 43 21.25 2.73 -14.11
C GLY A 43 20.53 3.89 -13.43
N VAL A 44 19.46 3.62 -12.67
CA VAL A 44 18.67 4.65 -11.98
C VAL A 44 18.98 4.61 -10.50
N GLN A 45 19.37 5.74 -9.91
CA GLN A 45 19.65 5.85 -8.47
C GLN A 45 18.54 6.55 -7.69
N GLU A 46 17.75 7.39 -8.36
CA GLU A 46 16.67 8.15 -7.75
C GLU A 46 15.43 7.29 -7.60
N PHE A 47 14.74 7.43 -6.47
CA PHE A 47 13.50 6.70 -6.25
C PHE A 47 12.38 7.23 -7.16
N SER A 48 11.64 6.29 -7.76
CA SER A 48 10.42 6.55 -8.51
C SER A 48 9.44 5.42 -8.24
N VAL A 49 8.20 5.78 -7.86
CA VAL A 49 7.14 4.79 -7.61
C VAL A 49 6.87 3.94 -8.84
N ASN A 50 6.93 4.51 -10.04
CA ASN A 50 6.69 3.77 -11.29
C ASN A 50 7.72 2.64 -11.45
N LEU A 51 9.00 2.94 -11.22
CA LEU A 51 10.06 1.94 -11.32
C LEU A 51 9.99 0.90 -10.19
N ALA A 52 9.58 1.32 -8.98
CA ALA A 52 9.30 0.40 -7.90
C ALA A 52 8.10 -0.53 -8.21
N MET A 53 7.07 -0.04 -8.92
CA MET A 53 5.93 -0.84 -9.35
C MET A 53 6.30 -1.84 -10.45
N GLU A 54 7.19 -1.47 -11.39
CA GLU A 54 7.76 -2.43 -12.34
C GLU A 54 8.51 -3.56 -11.62
N TRP A 55 9.26 -3.23 -10.55
CA TRP A 55 9.93 -4.23 -9.73
C TRP A 55 8.95 -5.17 -9.04
N VAL A 56 7.88 -4.63 -8.44
CA VAL A 56 6.82 -5.44 -7.83
C VAL A 56 6.21 -6.38 -8.85
N ASP A 57 5.87 -5.87 -10.03
CA ASP A 57 5.27 -6.67 -11.09
C ASP A 57 6.18 -7.83 -11.51
N GLN A 58 7.46 -7.55 -11.78
CA GLN A 58 8.42 -8.59 -12.15
C GLN A 58 8.68 -9.59 -11.02
N ALA A 59 8.88 -9.10 -9.79
CA ALA A 59 9.20 -9.95 -8.64
C ALA A 59 8.05 -10.86 -8.22
N CYS A 60 6.81 -10.46 -8.50
CA CYS A 60 5.61 -11.29 -8.33
C CYS A 60 5.31 -12.19 -9.54
N GLY A 61 6.04 -12.08 -10.65
CA GLY A 61 5.74 -12.81 -11.88
C GLY A 61 4.41 -12.36 -12.53
N GLY A 62 4.19 -11.04 -12.60
CA GLY A 62 2.98 -10.41 -13.10
C GLY A 62 2.00 -10.06 -11.97
N PHE A 63 2.36 -9.11 -11.11
CA PHE A 63 1.50 -8.62 -10.04
C PHE A 63 0.16 -8.10 -10.58
N PHE A 64 0.19 -7.21 -11.59
CA PHE A 64 -1.03 -6.57 -12.09
C PHE A 64 -1.94 -7.55 -12.83
N ALA A 65 -1.36 -8.50 -13.55
CA ALA A 65 -2.14 -9.58 -14.17
C ALA A 65 -2.81 -10.47 -13.11
N LYS A 66 -2.09 -10.80 -12.03
CA LYS A 66 -2.66 -11.55 -10.90
C LYS A 66 -3.73 -10.76 -10.16
N GLU A 67 -3.55 -9.45 -9.98
CA GLU A 67 -4.55 -8.56 -9.39
C GLU A 67 -5.84 -8.59 -10.19
N GLN A 68 -5.74 -8.38 -11.51
CA GLN A 68 -6.89 -8.41 -12.41
C GLN A 68 -7.59 -9.78 -12.44
N ALA A 69 -6.82 -10.87 -12.32
CA ALA A 69 -7.35 -12.23 -12.24
C ALA A 69 -7.87 -12.62 -10.84
N GLY A 70 -7.69 -11.78 -9.81
CA GLY A 70 -8.07 -12.10 -8.43
C GLY A 70 -7.22 -13.23 -7.79
N THR A 71 -5.99 -13.44 -8.25
CA THR A 71 -5.12 -14.56 -7.85
C THR A 71 -3.91 -14.14 -7.00
N LEU A 72 -3.90 -12.90 -6.50
CA LEU A 72 -2.83 -12.39 -5.65
C LEU A 72 -2.66 -13.23 -4.38
N LYS A 73 -1.42 -13.66 -4.13
CA LYS A 73 -1.07 -14.31 -2.87
C LYS A 73 -0.81 -13.25 -1.80
N PRO A 74 -0.95 -13.58 -0.50
CA PRO A 74 -0.58 -12.68 0.57
C PRO A 74 0.84 -12.12 0.43
N THR A 75 1.79 -12.95 -0.03
CA THR A 75 3.18 -12.54 -0.29
C THR A 75 3.31 -11.48 -1.37
N ASP A 76 2.46 -11.52 -2.41
CA ASP A 76 2.45 -10.54 -3.50
C ASP A 76 1.98 -9.18 -2.93
N VAL A 77 0.92 -9.20 -2.14
CA VAL A 77 0.38 -8.00 -1.45
C VAL A 77 1.40 -7.41 -0.48
N TYR A 78 2.14 -8.24 0.26
CA TYR A 78 3.19 -7.75 1.15
C TYR A 78 4.33 -7.08 0.39
N LEU A 79 4.75 -7.63 -0.75
CA LEU A 79 5.82 -7.03 -1.56
C LEU A 79 5.40 -5.67 -2.13
N PHE A 80 4.17 -5.57 -2.63
CA PHE A 80 3.57 -4.31 -3.04
C PHE A 80 3.59 -3.26 -1.91
N ARG A 81 3.20 -3.66 -0.69
CA ARG A 81 3.24 -2.77 0.48
C ARG A 81 4.64 -2.29 0.82
N VAL A 82 5.68 -3.09 0.60
CA VAL A 82 7.08 -2.67 0.82
C VAL A 82 7.47 -1.54 -0.12
N ALA A 83 7.05 -1.61 -1.38
CA ALA A 83 7.30 -0.55 -2.35
C ALA A 83 6.48 0.71 -2.07
N GLN A 84 5.19 0.56 -1.73
CA GLN A 84 4.32 1.68 -1.36
C GLN A 84 4.79 2.40 -0.09
N MET A 85 5.33 1.66 0.88
CA MET A 85 5.87 2.26 2.11
C MET A 85 7.04 3.21 1.83
N LEU A 86 7.89 2.89 0.84
CA LEU A 86 8.95 3.79 0.40
C LEU A 86 8.38 5.06 -0.24
N ASP A 87 7.35 4.94 -1.07
CA ASP A 87 6.70 6.08 -1.72
C ASP A 87 6.01 7.00 -0.69
N ASP A 88 5.19 6.43 0.20
CA ASP A 88 4.55 7.17 1.29
C ASP A 88 5.61 7.88 2.16
N PHE A 89 6.71 7.20 2.48
CA PHE A 89 7.80 7.77 3.27
C PHE A 89 8.56 8.87 2.51
N ALA A 90 8.77 8.73 1.20
CA ALA A 90 9.41 9.75 0.36
C ALA A 90 8.58 11.04 0.29
N VAL A 91 7.25 10.91 0.27
CA VAL A 91 6.33 12.06 0.20
C VAL A 91 6.16 12.74 1.56
N HIS A 92 6.04 11.96 2.65
CA HIS A 92 5.62 12.48 3.95
C HIS A 92 6.72 12.53 5.01
N GLY A 93 7.84 11.83 4.81
CA GLY A 93 8.91 11.70 5.80
C GLY A 93 8.51 10.91 7.05
N ALA A 94 7.38 10.18 7.01
CA ALA A 94 6.86 9.43 8.15
C ALA A 94 6.22 8.11 7.70
N VAL A 95 6.35 7.07 8.53
CA VAL A 95 5.72 5.77 8.27
C VAL A 95 4.23 5.87 8.57
N LEU A 96 3.42 5.92 7.52
CA LEU A 96 1.98 5.88 7.63
C LEU A 96 1.52 4.42 7.80
N ARG A 97 1.28 3.96 9.04
CA ARG A 97 0.64 2.66 9.29
C ARG A 97 -0.82 2.71 8.84
N ARG A 98 -1.06 2.53 7.53
CA ARG A 98 -2.41 2.33 6.96
C ARG A 98 -2.95 0.91 7.19
N TYR A 99 -2.19 0.04 7.87
CA TYR A 99 -2.60 -1.30 8.25
C TYR A 99 -2.87 -1.37 9.75
N SER A 100 -4.13 -1.21 10.12
CA SER A 100 -4.64 -1.73 11.38
C SER A 100 -5.28 -3.09 11.09
N ARG A 101 -4.75 -4.17 11.70
CA ARG A 101 -5.41 -5.50 11.70
C ARG A 101 -6.81 -5.45 12.33
N THR A 102 -7.12 -4.33 12.98
CA THR A 102 -8.35 -4.05 13.72
C THR A 102 -9.35 -3.23 12.92
N VAL A 103 -9.13 -2.92 11.63
CA VAL A 103 -10.19 -2.36 10.76
C VAL A 103 -11.13 -3.48 10.29
N ASP A 104 -11.67 -4.25 11.22
CA ASP A 104 -12.77 -5.17 10.89
C ASP A 104 -14.13 -4.50 11.09
N ARG A 105 -14.22 -3.37 11.81
CA ARG A 105 -15.47 -2.60 11.92
C ARG A 105 -15.19 -1.10 12.12
N LEU A 106 -15.89 -0.28 11.33
CA LEU A 106 -16.10 1.13 11.66
C LEU A 106 -16.72 1.22 13.07
N THR A 107 -16.33 2.20 13.87
CA THR A 107 -17.09 2.51 15.09
C THR A 107 -18.51 2.97 14.73
N THR A 108 -19.45 2.93 15.67
CA THR A 108 -20.84 3.37 15.43
C THR A 108 -20.90 4.78 14.83
N ASP A 109 -20.06 5.69 15.33
CA ASP A 109 -19.99 7.07 14.84
C ASP A 109 -19.45 7.14 13.40
N GLN A 110 -18.38 6.40 13.12
CA GLN A 110 -17.78 6.32 11.78
C GLN A 110 -18.75 5.68 10.77
N ALA A 111 -19.50 4.65 11.19
CA ALA A 111 -20.54 4.05 10.38
C ALA A 111 -21.67 5.04 10.09
N GLY A 112 -22.05 5.87 11.07
CA GLY A 112 -23.02 6.95 10.90
C GLY A 112 -22.58 8.02 9.89
N ILE A 113 -21.30 8.40 9.93
CA ILE A 113 -20.71 9.36 8.97
C ILE A 113 -20.76 8.79 7.54
N VAL A 114 -20.33 7.54 7.35
CA VAL A 114 -20.37 6.88 6.04
C VAL A 114 -21.81 6.73 5.54
N ALA A 115 -22.76 6.37 6.41
CA ALA A 115 -24.16 6.25 6.04
C ALA A 115 -24.76 7.59 5.55
N ARG A 116 -24.45 8.70 6.24
CA ARG A 116 -24.85 10.06 5.81
C ARG A 116 -24.25 10.43 4.47
N PHE A 117 -22.96 10.14 4.26
CA PHE A 117 -22.29 10.42 3.00
C PHE A 117 -22.91 9.64 1.84
N ARG A 118 -23.24 8.36 2.03
CA ARG A 118 -23.95 7.54 1.03
C ARG A 118 -25.35 8.09 0.70
N ALA A 119 -26.10 8.50 1.72
CA ALA A 119 -27.41 9.09 1.51
C ALA A 119 -27.32 10.38 0.67
N TRP A 120 -26.30 11.20 0.95
CA TRP A 120 -26.01 12.39 0.17
C TRP A 120 -25.64 12.07 -1.29
N LEU A 121 -24.75 11.10 -1.54
CA LEU A 121 -24.38 10.70 -2.91
C LEU A 121 -25.58 10.26 -3.75
N ARG A 122 -26.53 9.53 -3.14
CA ARG A 122 -27.77 9.12 -3.83
C ARG A 122 -28.69 10.31 -4.10
N ALA A 123 -28.86 11.20 -3.11
CA ALA A 123 -29.68 12.40 -3.24
C ALA A 123 -29.11 13.38 -4.28
N ALA A 124 -27.78 13.44 -4.41
CA ALA A 124 -27.08 14.26 -5.39
C ALA A 124 -27.11 13.67 -6.81
N GLY A 125 -27.74 12.51 -7.03
CA GLY A 125 -27.85 11.89 -8.35
C GLY A 125 -26.51 11.35 -8.88
N CYS A 126 -25.55 11.07 -8.00
CA CYS A 126 -24.26 10.52 -8.42
C CYS A 126 -24.41 9.15 -9.10
N ALA A 127 -23.50 8.85 -10.02
CA ALA A 127 -23.52 7.59 -10.76
C ALA A 127 -23.50 6.37 -9.82
N ALA A 128 -24.22 5.31 -10.21
CA ALA A 128 -24.33 4.08 -9.42
C ALA A 128 -22.97 3.40 -9.16
N SER A 129 -22.00 3.57 -10.06
CA SER A 129 -20.62 3.12 -9.87
C SER A 129 -19.94 3.83 -8.70
N THR A 130 -20.08 5.15 -8.61
CA THR A 130 -19.55 5.98 -7.52
C THR A 130 -20.14 5.56 -6.18
N VAL A 131 -21.46 5.39 -6.10
CA VAL A 131 -22.14 4.94 -4.86
C VAL A 131 -21.62 3.58 -4.42
N ARG A 132 -21.46 2.63 -5.36
CA ARG A 132 -21.03 1.25 -5.09
C ARG A 132 -19.58 1.15 -4.60
N THR A 133 -18.67 1.99 -5.12
CA THR A 133 -17.28 2.04 -4.63
C THR A 133 -17.22 2.41 -3.15
N TYR A 134 -18.02 3.37 -2.71
CA TYR A 134 -18.12 3.73 -1.29
C TYR A 134 -18.95 2.74 -0.47
N ASP A 135 -19.67 1.81 -1.11
CA ASP A 135 -20.32 0.71 -0.41
C ASP A 135 -19.30 -0.36 0.05
N THR A 136 -18.26 -0.60 -0.77
CA THR A 136 -17.24 -1.64 -0.53
C THR A 136 -16.20 -1.22 0.53
N VAL A 137 -15.88 0.07 0.60
CA VAL A 137 -14.86 0.63 1.53
C VAL A 137 -15.26 0.52 3.00
N SER A 138 -16.54 0.37 3.31
CA SER A 138 -17.08 0.34 4.67
C SER A 138 -17.58 -1.03 5.13
N GLY A 139 -17.13 -2.11 4.49
CA GLY A 139 -17.33 -3.47 4.98
C GLY A 139 -18.74 -4.05 4.81
N ALA A 140 -19.57 -3.50 3.92
CA ALA A 140 -20.81 -4.19 3.54
C ALA A 140 -20.43 -5.35 2.60
N PRO A 141 -20.75 -6.62 2.93
CA PRO A 141 -20.52 -7.72 2.00
C PRO A 141 -21.35 -7.49 0.72
N PRO A 142 -20.83 -7.90 -0.44
CA PRO A 142 -21.59 -7.83 -1.68
C PRO A 142 -22.89 -8.63 -1.51
N ARG A 143 -24.03 -7.99 -1.82
CA ARG A 143 -25.30 -8.70 -1.92
C ARG A 143 -25.21 -9.62 -3.14
N VAL A 144 -25.25 -10.93 -2.89
CA VAL A 144 -25.50 -11.97 -3.90
C VAL A 144 -26.96 -11.88 -4.33
#